data_AF-A0A9P8CHR3-F1
#
_entry.id   AF-A0A9P8CHR3-F1
#
_cell.length_a   1.000
_cell.length_b   1.000
_cell.length_c   1.000
_cell.angle_alpha   90.00
_cell.angle_beta   90.00
_cell.angle_gamma   90.00
#
_symmetry.space_group_name_H-M   'P 1'
#
loop_
_entity.id
_entity.type
_entity.pdbx_description
1 polymer ?
#
loop_
_entity_poly.entity_id
_entity_poly.type
_entity_poly.pdbx_seq_one_letter_code
_entity_poly.pdbx_strand_id
1 'polypeptide(L)'
;MGKNKRLKRIKANNKPPPTTKNYGKPTGVTKAVSKPAKKHIQTQHTEPTIPFEVHEKILLVGEGDLSFARSLVENHGCEDVIATVFESRDELKDKYPHVAENLAVLSPKDAEDEPGAENAKPGKRERIMRYNIDATKPGPIWKELTGKCHRVIFNFPHVGGKSKDVNRQVRYNQELIVKFFKLAQSALAPLGHQPKPSHNHPVSPSSIIITLFEGEPYTLWNIRDLGRHAGLQVERSFRFQAKAYPGYRHARTLGVVKGKDGEEGGWKGEERAARSYVFVRKGDTEKISIGENARRRWGDRDVSDGDGEEEGR
;
A
#
# COMPACT_ATOMS: atom_id res chain seq x y z
N MET A 1 -57.73 8.46 -39.85
CA MET A 1 -56.83 9.49 -39.28
C MET A 1 -55.41 8.94 -39.41
N GLY A 2 -54.59 9.23 -40.44
CA GLY A 2 -53.87 10.49 -40.73
C GLY A 2 -52.66 10.64 -39.79
N LYS A 3 -51.37 10.77 -40.16
CA LYS A 3 -50.64 10.90 -41.43
C LYS A 3 -49.16 10.51 -41.15
N ASN A 4 -48.54 9.66 -41.99
CA ASN A 4 -47.07 9.50 -42.05
C ASN A 4 -46.50 10.38 -43.16
N LYS A 5 -45.54 11.26 -42.83
CA LYS A 5 -44.87 12.16 -43.80
C LYS A 5 -43.69 11.46 -44.46
N ARG A 6 -43.67 11.58 -45.80
CA ARG A 6 -42.78 10.95 -46.78
C ARG A 6 -41.60 11.89 -47.08
N LEU A 7 -40.35 11.42 -46.97
CA LEU A 7 -39.15 12.09 -47.48
C LEU A 7 -38.93 11.73 -48.96
N LYS A 8 -38.65 12.73 -49.80
CA LYS A 8 -38.49 12.61 -51.26
C LYS A 8 -37.05 12.27 -51.64
N ARG A 9 -36.88 11.26 -52.50
CA ARG A 9 -35.69 10.95 -53.31
C ARG A 9 -35.55 11.98 -54.45
N ILE A 10 -34.33 12.44 -54.72
CA ILE A 10 -33.93 13.08 -55.98
C ILE A 10 -33.03 12.10 -56.76
N LYS A 11 -33.22 12.10 -58.09
CA LYS A 11 -32.74 11.13 -59.08
C LYS A 11 -31.30 11.39 -59.56
N ALA A 12 -30.71 10.32 -60.11
CA ALA A 12 -29.40 10.19 -60.75
C ALA A 12 -29.40 10.51 -62.26
N ASN A 13 -28.20 10.62 -62.85
CA ASN A 13 -27.84 10.44 -64.27
C ASN A 13 -26.29 10.31 -64.34
N ASN A 14 -25.59 9.63 -65.26
CA ASN A 14 -25.70 8.37 -66.00
C ASN A 14 -24.28 8.06 -66.57
N LYS A 15 -23.76 6.83 -66.37
CA LYS A 15 -22.72 5.96 -67.02
C LYS A 15 -21.97 6.34 -68.36
N PRO A 16 -20.95 5.58 -68.87
CA PRO A 16 -19.81 4.80 -68.30
C PRO A 16 -18.46 4.91 -69.16
N PRO A 17 -17.48 3.94 -69.26
CA PRO A 17 -16.01 4.15 -69.12
C PRO A 17 -15.16 3.98 -70.42
N PRO A 18 -13.81 4.14 -70.41
CA PRO A 18 -12.92 2.96 -70.47
C PRO A 18 -11.50 3.11 -69.84
N THR A 19 -10.69 2.07 -70.03
CA THR A 19 -9.45 1.61 -69.38
C THR A 19 -8.10 2.20 -69.85
N THR A 20 -7.16 2.34 -68.89
CA THR A 20 -5.67 2.21 -68.89
C THR A 20 -4.81 2.66 -70.10
N LYS A 21 -3.82 3.55 -69.87
CA LYS A 21 -2.35 3.29 -70.01
C LYS A 21 -1.47 4.49 -69.57
N ASN A 22 -0.26 4.13 -69.13
CA ASN A 22 0.83 4.87 -68.46
C ASN A 22 1.31 6.20 -69.10
N TYR A 23 1.97 7.08 -68.32
CA TYR A 23 3.41 7.41 -68.38
C TYR A 23 3.79 8.51 -67.34
N GLY A 24 4.92 8.30 -66.63
CA GLY A 24 5.81 9.38 -66.13
C GLY A 24 5.58 9.98 -64.73
N LYS A 25 6.43 9.60 -63.76
CA LYS A 25 6.79 10.45 -62.59
C LYS A 25 7.73 11.57 -63.06
N PRO A 26 7.75 12.77 -62.44
CA PRO A 26 8.67 12.96 -61.32
C PRO A 26 8.17 13.84 -60.15
N THR A 27 8.58 13.40 -58.95
CA THR A 27 9.04 14.16 -57.76
C THR A 27 8.21 15.33 -57.20
N GLY A 28 7.70 15.14 -55.98
CA GLY A 28 7.19 16.22 -55.12
C GLY A 28 6.80 15.76 -53.71
N VAL A 29 7.80 15.66 -52.81
CA VAL A 29 7.73 15.76 -51.33
C VAL A 29 6.59 15.02 -50.60
N THR A 30 6.87 13.79 -50.16
CA THR A 30 6.10 13.12 -49.10
C THR A 30 6.50 13.68 -47.72
N LYS A 31 5.59 14.38 -47.03
CA LYS A 31 5.72 14.63 -45.59
C LYS A 31 5.61 13.29 -44.85
N ALA A 32 6.72 12.83 -44.28
CA ALA A 32 6.74 11.69 -43.38
C ALA A 32 5.97 12.04 -42.09
N VAL A 33 4.92 11.27 -41.80
CA VAL A 33 4.27 11.25 -40.48
C VAL A 33 5.27 10.58 -39.52
N SER A 34 5.87 11.37 -38.64
CA SER A 34 6.73 10.87 -37.58
C SER A 34 5.90 10.03 -36.60
N LYS A 35 6.26 8.75 -36.47
CA LYS A 35 5.77 7.89 -35.39
C LYS A 35 6.21 8.50 -34.05
N PRO A 36 5.34 8.55 -33.01
CA PRO A 36 5.75 9.07 -31.72
C PRO A 36 6.89 8.22 -31.17
N ALA A 37 8.02 8.87 -30.88
CA ALA A 37 9.18 8.23 -30.28
C ALA A 37 8.75 7.62 -28.93
N LYS A 38 8.98 6.31 -28.77
CA LYS A 38 8.90 5.66 -27.46
C LYS A 38 9.93 6.34 -26.57
N LYS A 39 9.49 7.21 -25.67
CA LYS A 39 10.34 7.75 -24.61
C LYS A 39 10.83 6.54 -23.81
N HIS A 40 12.13 6.25 -23.90
CA HIS A 40 12.80 5.39 -22.95
C HIS A 40 12.62 6.04 -21.58
N ILE A 41 11.68 5.54 -20.78
CA ILE A 41 11.62 5.83 -19.36
C ILE A 41 12.84 5.12 -18.78
N GLN A 42 13.94 5.87 -18.62
CA GLN A 42 15.03 5.40 -17.78
C GLN A 42 14.42 5.18 -16.40
N THR A 43 14.37 3.92 -15.97
CA THR A 43 13.98 3.56 -14.61
C THR A 43 15.06 4.09 -13.69
N GLN A 44 14.89 5.32 -13.20
CA GLN A 44 15.70 5.83 -12.12
C GLN A 44 15.57 4.85 -10.95
N HIS A 45 16.68 4.23 -10.55
CA HIS A 45 16.77 3.39 -9.37
C HIS A 45 16.66 4.32 -8.16
N THR A 46 15.44 4.64 -7.75
CA THR A 46 15.18 5.40 -6.53
C THR A 46 15.30 4.47 -5.33
N GLU A 47 16.03 4.89 -4.30
CA GLU A 47 16.11 4.15 -3.05
C GLU A 47 14.70 3.89 -2.48
N PRO A 48 14.46 2.69 -1.93
CA PRO A 48 13.18 2.37 -1.33
C PRO A 48 12.94 3.16 -0.05
N THR A 49 11.72 3.70 0.07
CA THR A 49 11.25 4.28 1.33
C THR A 49 10.70 3.18 2.22
N ILE A 50 11.29 3.00 3.41
CA ILE A 50 10.76 2.15 4.47
C ILE A 50 10.00 3.04 5.46
N PRO A 51 8.69 2.86 5.64
CA PRO A 51 7.85 3.81 6.38
C PRO A 51 7.73 3.48 7.87
N PHE A 52 8.65 2.69 8.41
CA PHE A 52 8.62 2.22 9.80
C PHE A 52 10.04 1.99 10.32
N GLU A 53 10.18 1.97 11.64
CA GLU A 53 11.45 1.73 12.33
C GLU A 53 11.42 0.40 13.09
N VAL A 54 12.60 -0.14 13.38
CA VAL A 54 12.81 -1.46 13.99
C VAL A 54 12.04 -1.67 15.30
N HIS A 55 11.95 -0.62 16.12
CA HIS A 55 11.35 -0.68 17.47
C HIS A 55 9.88 -0.24 17.49
N GLU A 56 9.32 0.18 16.36
CA GLU A 56 7.91 0.58 16.30
C GLU A 56 6.99 -0.63 16.46
N LYS A 57 5.96 -0.50 17.31
CA LYS A 57 4.79 -1.40 17.31
C LYS A 57 4.02 -1.26 16.00
N ILE A 58 4.06 -2.30 15.16
CA ILE A 58 3.50 -2.34 13.82
C ILE A 58 2.34 -3.35 13.78
N LEU A 59 1.15 -2.88 13.41
CA LEU A 59 -0.01 -3.73 13.11
C LEU A 59 -0.16 -3.90 11.60
N LEU A 60 -0.08 -5.14 11.12
CA LEU A 60 -0.33 -5.52 9.72
C LEU A 60 -1.74 -6.09 9.58
N VAL A 61 -2.53 -5.48 8.70
CA VAL A 61 -3.96 -5.75 8.56
C VAL A 61 -4.25 -6.46 7.27
N GLY A 62 -4.92 -7.61 7.35
CA GLY A 62 -5.34 -8.38 6.18
C GLY A 62 -4.16 -8.86 5.34
N GLU A 63 -3.11 -9.35 6.00
CA GLU A 63 -2.02 -10.03 5.32
C GLU A 63 -2.58 -11.20 4.48
N GLY A 64 -1.96 -11.45 3.33
CA GLY A 64 -2.29 -12.61 2.52
C GLY A 64 -1.50 -13.82 3.00
N ASP A 65 -0.49 -14.21 2.22
CA ASP A 65 0.38 -15.34 2.55
C ASP A 65 1.44 -15.04 3.62
N LEU A 66 1.33 -13.91 4.35
CA LEU A 66 2.24 -13.46 5.41
C LEU A 66 3.69 -13.19 4.97
N SER A 67 4.00 -13.19 3.67
CA SER A 67 5.37 -12.97 3.18
C SER A 67 5.88 -11.55 3.47
N PHE A 68 5.00 -10.55 3.49
CA PHE A 68 5.36 -9.18 3.87
C PHE A 68 5.74 -9.12 5.35
N ALA A 69 4.88 -9.63 6.24
CA ALA A 69 5.15 -9.74 7.67
C ALA A 69 6.47 -10.46 7.98
N ARG A 70 6.74 -11.59 7.30
CA ARG A 70 8.02 -12.31 7.42
C ARG A 70 9.21 -11.42 7.07
N SER A 71 9.14 -10.70 5.95
CA SER A 71 10.23 -9.82 5.51
C SER A 71 10.51 -8.69 6.52
N LEU A 72 9.46 -8.13 7.13
CA LEU A 72 9.61 -7.12 8.19
C LEU A 72 10.44 -7.67 9.37
N VAL A 73 10.16 -8.90 9.79
CA VAL A 73 10.85 -9.54 10.91
C VAL A 73 12.28 -9.94 10.55
N GLU A 74 12.48 -10.63 9.43
CA GLU A 74 13.78 -11.22 9.08
C GLU A 74 14.75 -10.23 8.44
N ASN A 75 14.26 -9.32 7.59
CA ASN A 75 15.12 -8.45 6.79
C ASN A 75 15.15 -7.01 7.31
N HIS A 76 14.05 -6.51 7.88
CA HIS A 76 14.00 -5.17 8.47
C HIS A 76 14.21 -5.18 9.99
N GLY A 77 14.28 -6.36 10.61
CA GLY A 77 14.57 -6.54 12.03
C GLY A 77 13.45 -6.11 12.98
N CYS A 78 12.25 -5.81 12.47
CA CYS A 78 11.14 -5.29 13.27
C CYS A 78 10.81 -6.22 14.45
N GLU A 79 10.80 -5.67 15.67
CA GLU A 79 10.73 -6.47 16.89
C GLU A 79 9.30 -6.67 17.42
N ASP A 80 8.39 -5.74 17.13
CA ASP A 80 7.03 -5.67 17.68
C ASP A 80 6.00 -5.63 16.54
N VAL A 81 5.80 -6.81 15.92
CA VAL A 81 4.95 -6.98 14.75
C VAL A 81 3.74 -7.84 15.10
N ILE A 82 2.56 -7.28 14.85
CA ILE A 82 1.28 -7.97 14.97
C ILE A 82 0.73 -8.20 13.56
N ALA A 83 0.79 -9.43 13.09
CA ALA A 83 0.24 -9.82 11.78
C ALA A 83 -1.20 -10.34 11.94
N THR A 84 -2.09 -9.88 11.07
CA THR A 84 -3.49 -10.30 11.08
C THR A 84 -3.97 -10.72 9.70
N VAL A 85 -4.78 -11.78 9.66
CA VAL A 85 -5.44 -12.28 8.45
C VAL A 85 -6.96 -12.30 8.66
N PHE A 86 -7.71 -12.28 7.56
CA PHE A 86 -9.18 -12.36 7.62
C PHE A 86 -9.64 -13.82 7.81
N GLU A 87 -8.89 -14.76 7.27
CA GLU A 87 -9.13 -16.19 7.29
C GLU A 87 -8.91 -16.79 8.69
N SER A 88 -9.50 -17.96 8.93
CA SER A 88 -9.06 -18.86 9.99
C SER A 88 -7.70 -19.50 9.66
N ARG A 89 -7.09 -20.20 10.63
CA ARG A 89 -5.79 -20.86 10.42
C ARG A 89 -5.84 -21.90 9.31
N ASP A 90 -6.88 -22.73 9.29
CA ASP A 90 -7.03 -23.80 8.29
C ASP A 90 -7.34 -23.23 6.91
N GLU A 91 -8.28 -22.28 6.82
CA GLU A 91 -8.58 -21.59 5.56
C GLU A 91 -7.36 -20.86 4.97
N LEU A 92 -6.50 -20.30 5.82
CA LEU A 92 -5.26 -19.66 5.39
C LEU A 92 -4.31 -20.68 4.73
N LYS A 93 -4.14 -21.85 5.35
CA LYS A 93 -3.30 -22.95 4.82
C LYS A 93 -3.86 -23.48 3.49
N ASP A 94 -5.17 -23.70 3.42
CA ASP A 94 -5.83 -24.17 2.21
C ASP A 94 -5.65 -23.18 1.04
N LYS A 95 -5.73 -21.88 1.35
CA LYS A 95 -5.65 -20.80 0.37
C LYS A 95 -4.23 -20.52 -0.11
N TYR A 96 -3.25 -20.71 0.76
CA TYR A 96 -1.83 -20.49 0.51
C TYR A 96 -1.01 -21.66 1.08
N PRO A 97 -0.84 -22.77 0.35
CA PRO A 97 -0.14 -23.95 0.87
C PRO A 97 1.28 -23.68 1.36
N HIS A 98 1.97 -22.68 0.79
CA HIS A 98 3.32 -22.26 1.20
C HIS A 98 3.34 -21.35 2.44
N VAL A 99 2.20 -21.01 3.04
CA VAL A 99 2.13 -20.09 4.19
C VAL A 99 2.77 -20.66 5.45
N ALA A 100 2.90 -21.99 5.56
CA ALA A 100 3.48 -22.67 6.71
C ALA A 100 4.91 -22.17 7.01
N GLU A 101 5.71 -21.96 5.97
CA GLU A 101 7.08 -21.42 6.11
C GLU A 101 7.09 -20.00 6.68
N ASN A 102 6.10 -19.17 6.30
CA ASN A 102 5.98 -17.80 6.80
C ASN A 102 5.42 -17.79 8.24
N LEU A 103 4.49 -18.69 8.56
CA LEU A 103 3.97 -18.88 9.90
C LEU A 103 5.06 -19.30 10.89
N ALA A 104 5.98 -20.19 10.49
CA ALA A 104 7.07 -20.63 11.36
C ALA A 104 7.93 -19.47 11.89
N VAL A 105 8.05 -18.38 11.12
CA VAL A 105 8.79 -17.17 11.52
C VAL A 105 7.99 -16.29 12.47
N LEU A 106 6.68 -16.17 12.23
CA LEU A 106 5.81 -15.22 12.94
C LEU A 106 5.20 -15.81 14.22
N SER A 107 4.87 -17.09 14.20
CA SER A 107 4.29 -17.84 15.30
C SER A 107 4.76 -19.30 15.20
N PRO A 108 5.92 -19.64 15.79
CA PRO A 108 6.47 -20.99 15.74
C PRO A 108 5.49 -22.07 16.22
N LYS A 109 4.70 -21.75 17.26
CA LYS A 109 3.64 -22.64 17.78
C LYS A 109 2.56 -22.96 16.74
N ASP A 110 2.25 -22.01 15.86
CA ASP A 110 1.28 -22.22 14.78
C ASP A 110 1.91 -22.94 13.56
N ALA A 111 3.20 -23.26 13.61
CA ALA A 111 3.88 -24.10 12.61
C ALA A 111 4.24 -25.50 13.13
N GLU A 112 4.09 -25.77 14.43
CA GLU A 112 4.44 -27.05 15.08
C GLU A 112 3.55 -28.25 14.65
N ASP A 113 2.42 -28.00 13.98
CA ASP A 113 1.57 -29.07 13.42
C ASP A 113 2.12 -29.66 12.10
N GLU A 114 3.31 -29.23 11.62
CA GLU A 114 3.94 -29.72 10.39
C GLU A 114 5.25 -30.48 10.68
N PRO A 115 5.49 -31.65 10.04
CA PRO A 115 6.76 -32.36 10.15
C PRO A 115 7.91 -31.53 9.53
N GLY A 116 8.91 -31.17 10.33
CA GLY A 116 10.10 -30.41 9.91
C GLY A 116 10.29 -29.04 10.57
N ALA A 117 9.42 -28.62 11.50
CA ALA A 117 9.48 -27.34 12.22
C ALA A 117 10.58 -27.27 13.32
N GLU A 118 11.64 -28.06 13.21
CA GLU A 118 12.52 -28.45 14.32
C GLU A 118 13.56 -27.39 14.73
N ASN A 119 13.66 -26.27 14.01
CA ASN A 119 14.78 -25.32 14.13
C ASN A 119 14.42 -23.87 14.47
N ALA A 120 13.15 -23.55 14.76
CA ALA A 120 12.77 -22.19 15.13
C ALA A 120 13.07 -21.91 16.61
N LYS A 121 14.24 -21.32 16.91
CA LYS A 121 14.53 -20.85 18.28
C LYS A 121 13.50 -19.78 18.69
N PRO A 122 12.82 -19.91 19.85
CA PRO A 122 11.88 -18.90 20.33
C PRO A 122 12.65 -17.63 20.69
N GLY A 123 12.73 -16.69 19.73
CA GLY A 123 13.18 -15.33 19.99
C GLY A 123 12.24 -14.66 20.99
N LYS A 124 12.81 -14.07 22.03
CA LYS A 124 12.18 -13.38 23.18
C LYS A 124 11.38 -12.11 22.81
N ARG A 125 10.93 -11.98 21.57
CA ARG A 125 10.36 -10.77 20.97
C ARG A 125 8.88 -10.99 20.60
N GLU A 126 8.05 -9.99 20.91
CA GLU A 126 6.59 -10.00 20.85
C GLU A 126 6.09 -10.00 19.39
N ARG A 127 6.22 -11.16 18.72
CA ARG A 127 5.60 -11.43 17.43
C ARG A 127 4.25 -12.08 17.66
N ILE A 128 3.21 -11.51 17.08
CA ILE A 128 1.85 -11.94 17.35
C ILE A 128 1.13 -12.22 16.05
N MET A 129 0.60 -13.43 15.91
CA MET A 129 -0.32 -13.81 14.85
C MET A 129 -1.77 -13.77 15.36
N ARG A 130 -2.69 -13.23 14.54
CA ARG A 130 -4.13 -13.23 14.80
C ARG A 130 -4.92 -13.59 13.55
N TYR A 131 -5.90 -14.47 13.72
CA TYR A 131 -6.79 -14.96 12.68
C TYR A 131 -8.19 -14.33 12.81
N ASN A 132 -9.02 -14.46 11.78
CA ASN A 132 -10.41 -14.01 11.77
C ASN A 132 -10.59 -12.51 12.06
N ILE A 133 -9.65 -11.67 11.61
CA ILE A 133 -9.70 -10.22 11.86
C ILE A 133 -10.36 -9.52 10.67
N ASP A 134 -11.61 -9.09 10.87
CA ASP A 134 -12.32 -8.22 9.93
C ASP A 134 -11.90 -6.76 10.14
N ALA A 135 -11.19 -6.20 9.16
CA ALA A 135 -10.71 -4.81 9.17
C ALA A 135 -11.83 -3.76 9.19
N THR A 136 -13.10 -4.17 9.04
CA THR A 136 -14.27 -3.29 9.05
C THR A 136 -15.13 -3.41 10.30
N LYS A 137 -14.79 -4.34 11.20
CA LYS A 137 -15.57 -4.60 12.42
C LYS A 137 -14.73 -4.38 13.68
N PRO A 138 -15.30 -3.80 14.74
CA PRO A 138 -14.65 -3.77 16.04
C PRO A 138 -14.45 -5.20 16.54
N GLY A 139 -13.44 -5.41 17.37
CA GLY A 139 -13.12 -6.72 17.92
C GLY A 139 -12.10 -6.62 19.06
N PRO A 140 -11.77 -7.74 19.72
CA PRO A 140 -10.84 -7.76 20.84
C PRO A 140 -9.50 -7.10 20.50
N ILE A 141 -8.93 -7.40 19.34
CA ILE A 141 -7.65 -6.82 18.91
C ILE A 141 -7.68 -5.30 18.80
N TRP A 142 -8.74 -4.73 18.22
CA TRP A 142 -8.87 -3.27 18.08
C TRP A 142 -8.98 -2.57 19.43
N LYS A 143 -9.63 -3.22 20.41
CA LYS A 143 -9.71 -2.73 21.79
C LYS A 143 -8.36 -2.82 22.48
N GLU A 144 -7.71 -3.99 22.40
CA GLU A 144 -6.39 -4.27 22.97
C GLU A 144 -5.33 -3.27 22.49
N LEU A 145 -5.37 -2.90 21.21
CA LEU A 145 -4.39 -2.02 20.56
C LEU A 145 -4.75 -0.53 20.60
N THR A 146 -5.82 -0.14 21.29
CA THR A 146 -6.22 1.27 21.41
C THR A 146 -5.06 2.11 21.96
N GLY A 147 -4.59 3.08 21.18
CA GLY A 147 -3.53 4.01 21.59
C GLY A 147 -2.11 3.40 21.63
N LYS A 148 -1.84 2.30 20.94
CA LYS A 148 -0.56 1.57 21.08
C LYS A 148 0.27 1.45 19.80
N CYS A 149 -0.34 1.50 18.62
CA CYS A 149 0.35 1.23 17.37
C CYS A 149 1.02 2.49 16.81
N HIS A 150 2.30 2.41 16.46
CA HIS A 150 2.99 3.49 15.76
C HIS A 150 2.66 3.45 14.27
N ARG A 151 2.52 2.23 13.73
CA ARG A 151 2.18 1.98 12.33
C ARG A 151 1.03 1.00 12.25
N VAL A 152 0.02 1.33 11.44
CA VAL A 152 -1.04 0.40 11.05
C VAL A 152 -1.01 0.29 9.53
N ILE A 153 -0.64 -0.87 8.99
CA ILE A 153 -0.39 -1.07 7.56
C ILE A 153 -1.47 -1.97 6.98
N PHE A 154 -2.12 -1.52 5.90
CA PHE A 154 -3.07 -2.32 5.13
C PHE A 154 -2.67 -2.30 3.66
N ASN A 155 -1.97 -3.35 3.23
CA ASN A 155 -1.46 -3.47 1.87
C ASN A 155 -2.52 -4.07 0.95
N PHE A 156 -2.78 -3.39 -0.17
CA PHE A 156 -3.69 -3.81 -1.24
C PHE A 156 -5.10 -4.24 -0.77
N PRO A 157 -5.75 -3.49 0.14
CA PRO A 157 -7.08 -3.82 0.63
C PRO A 157 -8.08 -3.95 -0.52
N HIS A 158 -8.84 -5.04 -0.55
CA HIS A 158 -9.89 -5.23 -1.54
C HIS A 158 -11.01 -6.13 -1.01
N VAL A 159 -12.24 -5.79 -1.36
CA VAL A 159 -13.41 -6.63 -1.13
C VAL A 159 -13.55 -7.60 -2.30
N GLY A 160 -13.02 -8.82 -2.18
CA GLY A 160 -13.09 -9.84 -3.24
C GLY A 160 -14.52 -10.28 -3.55
N GLY A 161 -14.79 -10.60 -4.82
CA GLY A 161 -15.95 -11.43 -5.22
C GLY A 161 -17.36 -10.80 -5.14
N LYS A 162 -17.54 -9.55 -4.69
CA LYS A 162 -18.89 -8.98 -4.47
C LYS A 162 -19.64 -8.52 -5.73
N SER A 163 -18.93 -8.16 -6.80
CA SER A 163 -19.57 -7.74 -8.07
C SER A 163 -18.58 -7.78 -9.22
N LYS A 164 -19.11 -7.90 -10.45
CA LYS A 164 -18.33 -7.69 -11.69
C LYS A 164 -18.46 -6.26 -12.23
N ASP A 165 -19.42 -5.48 -11.74
CA ASP A 165 -19.60 -4.08 -12.13
C ASP A 165 -18.52 -3.20 -11.48
N VAL A 166 -17.81 -2.42 -12.29
CA VAL A 166 -16.67 -1.60 -11.84
C VAL A 166 -17.11 -0.57 -10.81
N ASN A 167 -18.23 0.12 -11.02
CA ASN A 167 -18.70 1.18 -10.12
C ASN A 167 -19.15 0.61 -8.77
N ARG A 168 -19.81 -0.56 -8.77
CA ARG A 168 -20.15 -1.26 -7.53
C ARG A 168 -18.90 -1.72 -6.79
N GLN A 169 -17.92 -2.28 -7.49
CA GLN A 169 -16.63 -2.66 -6.88
C GLN A 169 -15.93 -1.45 -6.26
N VAL A 170 -15.87 -0.30 -6.97
CA VAL A 170 -15.32 0.95 -6.42
C VAL A 170 -16.04 1.31 -5.12
N ARG A 171 -17.37 1.34 -5.10
CA ARG A 171 -18.14 1.68 -3.88
C ARG A 171 -17.87 0.72 -2.72
N TYR A 172 -17.84 -0.60 -2.95
CA TYR A 172 -17.54 -1.56 -1.89
C TYR A 172 -16.13 -1.40 -1.32
N ASN A 173 -15.15 -1.13 -2.17
CA ASN A 173 -13.77 -0.90 -1.73
C ASN A 173 -13.63 0.44 -1.00
N GLN A 174 -14.31 1.50 -1.45
CA GLN A 174 -14.37 2.77 -0.71
C GLN A 174 -14.98 2.58 0.69
N GLU A 175 -16.07 1.82 0.79
CA GLU A 175 -16.71 1.51 2.08
C GLU A 175 -15.76 0.74 3.03
N LEU A 176 -15.03 -0.25 2.51
CA LEU A 176 -13.98 -0.97 3.25
C LEU A 176 -12.95 0.00 3.83
N ILE A 177 -12.40 0.89 2.99
CA ILE A 177 -11.38 1.86 3.41
C ILE A 177 -11.91 2.82 4.48
N VAL A 178 -13.14 3.34 4.32
CA VAL A 178 -13.73 4.27 5.30
C VAL A 178 -13.95 3.60 6.65
N LYS A 179 -14.47 2.37 6.68
CA LYS A 179 -14.66 1.62 7.93
C LYS A 179 -13.33 1.30 8.60
N PHE A 180 -12.35 0.86 7.81
CA PHE A 180 -10.99 0.63 8.29
C PHE A 180 -10.37 1.88 8.90
N PHE A 181 -10.42 3.03 8.22
CA PHE A 181 -9.86 4.28 8.76
C PHE A 181 -10.45 4.66 10.11
N LYS A 182 -11.76 4.45 10.32
CA LYS A 182 -12.41 4.74 11.61
C LYS A 182 -11.88 3.84 12.74
N LEU A 183 -11.65 2.56 12.46
CA LEU A 183 -11.12 1.61 13.44
C LEU A 183 -9.62 1.81 13.69
N ALA A 184 -8.82 1.92 12.62
CA ALA A 184 -7.37 2.04 12.72
C ALA A 184 -6.92 3.31 13.47
N GLN A 185 -7.71 4.40 13.40
CA GLN A 185 -7.42 5.63 14.14
C GLN A 185 -7.38 5.46 15.66
N SER A 186 -8.21 4.58 16.23
CA SER A 186 -8.19 4.33 17.67
C SER A 186 -6.96 3.54 18.08
N ALA A 187 -6.40 2.72 17.19
CA ALA A 187 -5.20 1.94 17.46
C ALA A 187 -3.91 2.79 17.48
N LEU A 188 -3.89 3.93 16.76
CA LEU A 188 -2.70 4.77 16.68
C LEU A 188 -2.26 5.29 18.06
N ALA A 189 -0.96 5.21 18.36
CA ALA A 189 -0.41 5.79 19.57
C ALA A 189 -0.57 7.31 19.60
N PRO A 190 -0.68 7.95 20.78
CA PRO A 190 -0.65 9.40 20.90
C PRO A 190 0.67 9.97 20.38
N LEU A 191 0.64 11.22 19.90
CA LEU A 191 1.85 11.90 19.48
C LEU A 191 2.87 11.97 20.63
N GLY A 192 4.14 11.70 20.33
CA GLY A 192 5.23 11.69 21.32
C GLY A 192 5.35 10.40 22.13
N HIS A 193 4.41 9.44 21.99
CA HIS A 193 4.65 8.07 22.41
C HIS A 193 5.69 7.47 21.47
N GLN A 194 6.92 7.33 21.96
CA GLN A 194 8.04 6.79 21.17
C GLN A 194 8.37 5.38 21.66
N PRO A 195 8.69 4.46 20.75
CA PRO A 195 9.44 3.28 21.15
C PRO A 195 10.81 3.75 21.67
N LYS A 196 11.39 3.01 22.61
CA LYS A 196 12.59 3.36 23.41
C LYS A 196 13.52 4.42 22.77
N PRO A 197 13.93 5.45 23.54
CA PRO A 197 14.63 6.61 23.01
C PRO A 197 15.88 6.22 22.21
N SER A 198 15.80 6.38 20.89
CA SER A 198 16.99 6.56 20.05
C SER A 198 17.31 8.05 20.11
N HIS A 199 18.47 8.40 20.66
CA HIS A 199 18.88 9.78 20.92
C HIS A 199 18.94 10.68 19.68
N ASN A 200 18.76 10.15 18.46
CA ASN A 200 18.92 10.89 17.21
C ASN A 200 17.75 10.81 16.22
N HIS A 201 16.60 10.18 16.55
CA HIS A 201 15.48 10.12 15.60
C HIS A 201 14.44 11.24 15.83
N PRO A 202 14.07 12.00 14.77
CA PRO A 202 12.97 12.96 14.84
C PRO A 202 11.67 12.27 15.24
N VAL A 203 10.86 12.95 16.05
CA VAL A 203 9.53 12.46 16.42
C VAL A 203 8.68 12.43 15.16
N SER A 204 8.32 11.24 14.71
CA SER A 204 7.35 11.06 13.62
C SER A 204 5.97 10.75 14.20
N PRO A 205 4.88 11.22 13.55
CA PRO A 205 3.54 10.91 13.99
C PRO A 205 3.24 9.43 13.75
N SER A 206 2.42 8.83 14.62
CA SER A 206 1.85 7.51 14.34
C SER A 206 0.96 7.58 13.09
N SER A 207 1.02 6.56 12.24
CA SER A 207 0.41 6.61 10.92
C SER A 207 -0.32 5.33 10.51
N ILE A 208 -1.32 5.51 9.66
CA ILE A 208 -1.97 4.46 8.89
C ILE A 208 -1.35 4.48 7.49
N ILE A 209 -0.89 3.34 7.00
CA ILE A 209 -0.25 3.21 5.70
C ILE A 209 -1.11 2.30 4.83
N ILE A 210 -1.57 2.83 3.70
CA ILE A 210 -2.31 2.04 2.71
C ILE A 210 -1.53 2.00 1.41
N THR A 211 -1.34 0.78 0.89
CA THR A 211 -0.71 0.57 -0.42
C THR A 211 -1.75 0.13 -1.43
N LEU A 212 -1.80 0.76 -2.60
CA LEU A 212 -2.65 0.38 -3.73
C LEU A 212 -1.83 0.26 -5.00
N PHE A 213 -2.32 -0.52 -5.97
CA PHE A 213 -1.81 -0.44 -7.33
C PHE A 213 -2.10 0.93 -7.94
N GLU A 214 -1.24 1.37 -8.85
CA GLU A 214 -1.46 2.57 -9.64
C GLU A 214 -2.39 2.28 -10.82
N GLY A 215 -3.18 3.28 -11.22
CA GLY A 215 -4.17 3.19 -12.30
C GLY A 215 -5.56 2.73 -11.86
N GLU A 216 -6.48 2.69 -12.83
CA GLU A 216 -7.85 2.26 -12.59
C GLU A 216 -7.93 0.74 -12.32
N PRO A 217 -8.88 0.28 -11.49
CA PRO A 217 -9.91 1.07 -10.82
C PRO A 217 -9.45 1.73 -9.49
N TYR A 218 -8.21 1.49 -9.04
CA TYR A 218 -7.74 1.92 -7.73
C TYR A 218 -7.68 3.45 -7.57
N THR A 219 -7.35 4.17 -8.64
CA THR A 219 -7.40 5.64 -8.67
C THR A 219 -8.79 6.19 -8.41
N LEU A 220 -9.85 5.50 -8.87
CA LEU A 220 -11.25 5.90 -8.66
C LEU A 220 -11.69 5.81 -7.20
N TRP A 221 -10.94 5.09 -6.36
CA TRP A 221 -11.29 4.97 -4.94
C TRP A 221 -11.04 6.27 -4.20
N ASN A 222 -10.12 7.10 -4.70
CA ASN A 222 -9.79 8.42 -4.16
C ASN A 222 -9.52 8.39 -2.64
N ILE A 223 -8.60 7.51 -2.22
CA ILE A 223 -8.33 7.25 -0.79
C ILE A 223 -7.84 8.47 -0.01
N ARG A 224 -7.30 9.49 -0.69
CA ARG A 224 -6.92 10.77 -0.05
C ARG A 224 -8.16 11.49 0.48
N ASP A 225 -9.21 11.57 -0.33
CA ASP A 225 -10.45 12.23 0.05
C ASP A 225 -11.23 11.40 1.08
N LEU A 226 -11.20 10.06 0.96
CA LEU A 226 -11.75 9.17 1.99
C LEU A 226 -11.07 9.38 3.33
N GLY A 227 -9.73 9.46 3.35
CA GLY A 227 -8.95 9.75 4.55
C GLY A 227 -9.33 11.10 5.17
N ARG A 228 -9.45 12.14 4.34
CA ARG A 228 -9.89 13.49 4.78
C ARG A 228 -11.25 13.45 5.47
N HIS A 229 -12.24 12.79 4.87
CA HIS A 229 -13.57 12.65 5.46
C HIS A 229 -13.60 11.75 6.71
N ALA A 230 -12.59 10.89 6.88
CA ALA A 230 -12.41 10.09 8.08
C ALA A 230 -11.66 10.81 9.21
N GLY A 231 -11.22 12.07 9.02
CA GLY A 231 -10.46 12.83 10.04
C GLY A 231 -8.94 12.69 9.94
N LEU A 232 -8.43 12.06 8.88
CA LEU A 232 -7.01 11.88 8.60
C LEU A 232 -6.51 12.90 7.58
N GLN A 233 -5.20 13.07 7.50
CA GLN A 233 -4.53 13.79 6.43
C GLN A 233 -3.39 12.97 5.85
N VAL A 234 -3.14 13.12 4.56
CA VAL A 234 -1.98 12.48 3.92
C VAL A 234 -0.75 13.32 4.22
N GLU A 235 0.20 12.75 4.95
CA GLU A 235 1.51 13.36 5.18
C GLU A 235 2.35 13.27 3.90
N ARG A 236 2.47 12.05 3.35
CA ARG A 236 3.27 11.78 2.15
C ARG A 236 2.78 10.53 1.42
N SER A 237 3.30 10.32 0.22
CA SER A 237 3.12 9.09 -0.53
C SER A 237 4.38 8.75 -1.30
N PHE A 238 4.69 7.46 -1.45
CA PHE A 238 5.90 6.99 -2.11
C PHE A 238 5.60 5.73 -2.93
N ARG A 239 6.47 5.43 -3.90
CA ARG A 239 6.37 4.22 -4.71
C ARG A 239 6.59 3.00 -3.82
N PHE A 240 5.65 2.06 -3.83
CA PHE A 240 5.87 0.77 -3.19
C PHE A 240 6.79 -0.07 -4.08
N GLN A 241 7.94 -0.48 -3.53
CA GLN A 241 8.93 -1.28 -4.24
C GLN A 241 8.98 -2.66 -3.60
N ALA A 242 8.31 -3.64 -4.22
CA ALA A 242 8.24 -5.01 -3.70
C ALA A 242 9.62 -5.61 -3.38
N LYS A 243 10.63 -5.30 -4.20
CA LYS A 243 12.02 -5.74 -4.00
C LYS A 243 12.68 -5.25 -2.70
N ALA A 244 12.12 -4.23 -2.05
CA ALA A 244 12.59 -3.78 -0.74
C ALA A 244 12.19 -4.74 0.39
N TYR A 245 11.35 -5.73 0.09
CA TYR A 245 10.87 -6.73 1.03
C TYR A 245 11.27 -8.11 0.50
N PRO A 246 12.49 -8.60 0.81
CA PRO A 246 12.94 -9.92 0.35
C PRO A 246 11.94 -11.02 0.71
N GLY A 247 11.64 -11.90 -0.26
CA GLY A 247 10.67 -12.98 -0.09
C GLY A 247 9.20 -12.58 -0.22
N TYR A 248 8.87 -11.29 -0.30
CA TYR A 248 7.49 -10.84 -0.49
C TYR A 248 6.91 -11.33 -1.82
N ARG A 249 5.69 -11.89 -1.74
CA ARG A 249 4.88 -12.27 -2.89
C ARG A 249 3.50 -11.65 -2.74
N HIS A 250 2.96 -11.11 -3.83
CA HIS A 250 1.63 -10.53 -3.76
C HIS A 250 0.56 -11.64 -3.78
N ALA A 251 -0.20 -11.73 -2.70
CA ALA A 251 -1.31 -12.66 -2.54
C ALA A 251 -2.67 -12.01 -2.86
N ARG A 252 -3.50 -12.69 -3.66
CA ARG A 252 -4.85 -12.23 -4.00
C ARG A 252 -5.86 -12.72 -2.98
N THR A 253 -6.98 -12.00 -2.83
CA THR A 253 -8.13 -12.42 -2.00
C THR A 253 -8.77 -13.75 -2.42
N LEU A 254 -8.47 -14.27 -3.61
CA LEU A 254 -8.91 -15.59 -4.07
C LEU A 254 -7.90 -16.72 -3.79
N GLY A 255 -6.75 -16.41 -3.20
CA GLY A 255 -5.67 -17.36 -3.01
C GLY A 255 -4.84 -17.61 -4.25
N VAL A 256 -4.11 -18.72 -4.25
CA VAL A 256 -3.36 -19.21 -5.40
C VAL A 256 -4.34 -19.65 -6.49
N VAL A 257 -4.44 -18.85 -7.56
CA VAL A 257 -5.29 -19.20 -8.71
C VAL A 257 -4.50 -20.10 -9.64
N LYS A 258 -4.81 -21.39 -9.65
CA LYS A 258 -4.24 -22.35 -10.60
C LYS A 258 -4.85 -22.16 -12.00
N GLY A 259 -4.01 -22.16 -13.03
CA GLY A 259 -4.41 -22.21 -14.42
C GLY A 259 -5.04 -23.57 -14.77
N LYS A 260 -5.56 -23.69 -16.00
CA LYS A 260 -6.15 -24.95 -16.49
C LYS A 260 -5.17 -26.14 -16.45
N ASP A 261 -3.88 -25.85 -16.50
CA ASP A 261 -2.80 -26.84 -16.53
C ASP A 261 -2.21 -27.13 -15.14
N GLY A 262 -2.84 -26.61 -14.07
CA GLY A 262 -2.39 -26.82 -12.68
C GLY A 262 -1.24 -25.93 -12.22
N GLU A 263 -0.58 -25.22 -13.14
CA GLU A 263 0.44 -24.20 -12.81
C GLU A 263 -0.20 -22.97 -12.14
N GLU A 264 0.53 -22.35 -11.22
CA GLU A 264 0.12 -21.06 -10.65
C GLU A 264 -0.04 -20.04 -11.79
N GLY A 265 -1.20 -19.37 -11.84
CA GLY A 265 -1.49 -18.43 -12.91
C GLY A 265 -0.45 -17.31 -12.94
N GLY A 266 0.04 -16.95 -14.14
CA GLY A 266 1.13 -15.98 -14.36
C GLY A 266 0.84 -14.52 -13.97
N TRP A 267 -0.15 -14.25 -13.12
CA TRP A 267 -0.40 -12.92 -12.59
C TRP A 267 0.55 -12.62 -11.43
N LYS A 268 1.46 -11.66 -11.62
CA LYS A 268 2.46 -11.24 -10.63
C LYS A 268 2.15 -9.83 -10.15
N GLY A 269 1.54 -9.72 -8.96
CA GLY A 269 1.15 -8.43 -8.40
C GLY A 269 2.37 -7.57 -8.07
N GLU A 270 3.47 -8.18 -7.63
CA GLU A 270 4.73 -7.54 -7.25
C GLU A 270 5.45 -6.81 -8.40
N GLU A 271 5.14 -7.14 -9.65
CA GLU A 271 5.68 -6.48 -10.84
C GLU A 271 4.87 -5.23 -11.24
N ARG A 272 3.67 -5.05 -10.67
CA ARG A 272 2.80 -3.91 -10.98
C ARG A 272 3.23 -2.65 -10.22
N ALA A 273 3.08 -1.51 -10.87
CA ALA A 273 3.28 -0.22 -10.21
C ALA A 273 2.29 -0.05 -9.05
N ALA A 274 2.80 0.34 -7.89
CA ALA A 274 2.04 0.52 -6.67
C ALA A 274 2.56 1.72 -5.87
N ARG A 275 1.68 2.29 -5.05
CA ARG A 275 1.95 3.47 -4.23
C ARG A 275 1.41 3.29 -2.83
N SER A 276 2.24 3.62 -1.85
CA SER A 276 1.89 3.69 -0.44
C SER A 276 1.57 5.13 -0.05
N TYR A 277 0.54 5.31 0.77
CA TYR A 277 0.05 6.59 1.26
C TYR A 277 0.09 6.57 2.78
N VAL A 278 0.79 7.55 3.37
CA VAL A 278 0.94 7.69 4.81
C VAL A 278 -0.10 8.68 5.32
N PHE A 279 -1.06 8.19 6.10
CA PHE A 279 -2.11 8.96 6.73
C PHE A 279 -1.81 9.16 8.20
N VAL A 280 -1.93 10.40 8.67
CA VAL A 280 -1.73 10.80 10.07
C VAL A 280 -2.99 11.49 10.57
N ARG A 281 -3.15 11.62 11.89
CA ARG A 281 -4.26 12.42 12.42
C ARG A 281 -4.10 13.87 11.99
N LYS A 282 -5.22 14.51 11.67
CA LYS A 282 -5.22 15.94 11.33
C LYS A 282 -4.61 16.76 12.47
N GLY A 283 -3.62 17.60 12.14
CA GLY A 283 -2.95 18.48 13.11
C GLY A 283 -1.70 17.90 13.79
N ASP A 284 -1.40 16.61 13.64
CA ASP A 284 -0.23 16.02 14.32
C ASP A 284 1.10 16.46 13.70
N THR A 285 1.16 16.69 12.39
CA THR A 285 2.37 17.22 11.72
C THR A 285 2.70 18.65 12.13
N GLU A 286 1.67 19.47 12.35
CA GLU A 286 1.79 20.85 12.77
C GLU A 286 2.28 20.95 14.22
N LYS A 287 1.82 20.05 15.09
CA LYS A 287 2.31 19.97 16.48
C LYS A 287 3.78 19.61 16.56
N ILE A 288 4.26 18.71 15.69
CA ILE A 288 5.67 18.32 15.63
C ILE A 288 6.53 19.51 15.23
N SER A 289 6.18 20.20 14.14
CA SER A 289 6.98 21.34 13.66
C SER A 289 7.03 22.50 14.66
N ILE A 290 5.93 22.76 15.39
CA ILE A 290 5.92 23.74 16.50
C ILE A 290 6.86 23.30 17.63
N GLY A 291 6.81 22.02 18.04
CA GLY A 291 7.67 21.48 19.08
C GLY A 291 9.17 21.52 18.74
N GLU A 292 9.53 21.21 17.49
CA GLU A 292 10.91 21.32 17.00
C GLU A 292 11.40 22.76 17.00
N ASN A 293 10.58 23.71 16.55
CA ASN A 293 10.92 25.14 16.57
C ASN A 293 11.08 25.67 18.01
N ALA A 294 10.25 25.23 18.96
CA ALA A 294 10.39 25.60 20.36
C ALA A 294 11.69 25.06 20.97
N ARG A 295 12.06 23.79 20.70
CA ARG A 295 13.33 23.20 21.15
C ARG A 295 14.55 23.94 20.59
N ARG A 296 14.55 24.26 19.29
CA ARG A 296 15.64 25.04 18.66
C ARG A 296 15.80 26.42 19.30
N ARG A 297 14.70 27.12 19.63
CA ARG A 297 14.75 28.43 20.28
C ARG A 297 15.27 28.41 21.71
N TRP A 298 15.09 27.30 22.43
CA TRP A 298 15.56 27.16 23.81
C TRP A 298 17.01 26.66 23.87
N GLY A 299 17.41 25.73 22.99
CA GLY A 299 18.78 25.22 22.94
C GLY A 299 19.84 26.26 22.53
N ASP A 300 19.43 27.38 21.95
CA ASP A 300 20.30 28.49 21.56
C ASP A 300 20.56 29.50 22.70
N ARG A 301 19.89 29.34 23.86
CA ARG A 301 20.06 30.23 25.04
C ARG A 301 21.01 29.70 26.12
N ASP A 302 21.45 28.44 26.03
CA ASP A 302 22.34 27.82 27.02
C ASP A 302 23.84 27.90 26.63
N VAL A 303 24.22 28.89 25.81
CA VAL A 303 25.63 29.22 25.49
C VAL A 303 25.92 30.70 25.74
N SER A 304 25.70 31.15 26.97
CA SER A 304 26.35 32.33 27.53
C SER A 304 26.17 32.26 29.04
N ASP A 305 27.26 31.99 29.74
CA ASP A 305 27.66 32.61 31.02
C ASP A 305 28.56 31.66 31.80
N GLY A 306 29.86 31.93 31.68
CA GLY A 306 30.92 31.25 32.41
C GLY A 306 32.27 31.94 32.27
N ASP A 307 32.31 33.26 32.07
CA ASP A 307 33.53 34.04 32.24
C ASP A 307 33.71 34.29 33.75
N GLY A 308 34.45 33.38 34.40
CA GLY A 308 34.98 33.59 35.74
C GLY A 308 36.33 34.28 35.64
N GLU A 309 36.34 35.60 35.77
CA GLU A 309 37.53 36.38 36.07
C GLU A 309 38.19 35.86 37.37
N GLU A 310 39.45 35.45 37.30
CA GLU A 310 40.28 35.21 38.47
C GLU A 310 41.41 36.26 38.47
N GLU A 311 41.13 37.43 39.06
CA GLU A 311 42.15 38.35 39.54
C GLU A 311 42.46 38.05 41.02
N GLY A 312 43.74 37.78 41.29
CA GLY A 312 44.43 38.34 42.46
C GLY A 312 44.52 37.48 43.73
N ARG A 313 45.65 36.79 43.90
CA ARG A 313 46.66 37.10 44.93
C ARG A 313 47.97 36.35 44.73
#